data_AF-A0A183H7N2-F1
#
_entry.id   AF-A0A183H7N2-F1
#
_cell.length_a   1.000
_cell.length_b   1.000
_cell.length_c   1.000
_cell.angle_alpha   90.00
_cell.angle_beta   90.00
_cell.angle_gamma   90.00
#
_symmetry.space_group_name_H-M   'P 1'
#
loop_
_entity.id
_entity.type
_entity.pdbx_description
1 polymer ?
#
loop_
_entity_poly.entity_id
_entity_poly.type
_entity_poly.pdbx_seq_one_letter_code
_entity_poly.pdbx_strand_id
1 'polypeptide(L)'
;MDVGQAMEIFSVRVRIIFLRCMEVALRLPGPLLFELWWRNRIIHFTPDIFKQSFSSYLEMDQIIEFIQTRNFDRTGAQILSYTVVLISIMFFLLPLYKLVQVYFHIFSLLLFSVSHYLSARYVQLEQNGDPDLKLDDFTKLERHGFHILAQLVLCVVQSCLLNLESDIARVTLAVFLIPIIARMCAMPIDRLIIAHNVACSLAVLVICIYVLNKAPVLLLSIRHSMRYFKTIVILRGAAILWHRLRLAEILISAWLTMFSARVYVHLAGKGRGFDEIGAIFLASVAESTNTPLSLLALALTVSCFCKQILTIAECIVGGQRGHRHVLANGGYTGALTVALLCAQIGLLGMQTEQKAFLLGLVFFIGEYLVHYIYYLYL
;
A
#
# COMPACT_ATOMS: atom_id res chain seq x y z
N MET A 1 18.61 39.92 7.10
CA MET A 1 17.85 38.69 7.35
C MET A 1 18.82 37.74 8.03
N ASP A 2 18.66 37.52 9.34
CA ASP A 2 19.62 36.76 10.14
C ASP A 2 19.64 35.28 9.74
N VAL A 3 20.85 34.71 9.66
CA VAL A 3 21.12 33.31 9.28
C VAL A 3 20.34 32.33 10.19
N GLY A 4 20.11 32.68 11.46
CA GLY A 4 19.31 31.90 12.40
C GLY A 4 17.82 31.80 12.01
N GLN A 5 17.19 32.91 11.59
CA GLN A 5 15.80 32.89 11.11
C GLN A 5 15.65 32.12 9.79
N ALA A 6 16.64 32.23 8.88
CA ALA A 6 16.62 31.49 7.63
C ALA A 6 16.72 29.97 7.87
N MET A 7 17.52 29.54 8.85
CA MET A 7 17.70 28.12 9.19
C MET A 7 16.47 27.53 9.89
N GLU A 8 15.78 28.29 10.74
CA GLU A 8 14.54 27.87 11.38
C GLU A 8 13.38 27.74 10.37
N ILE A 9 13.25 28.70 9.46
CA ILE A 9 12.27 28.65 8.36
C ILE A 9 12.55 27.45 7.43
N PHE A 10 13.82 27.14 7.17
CA PHE A 10 14.20 25.98 6.37
C PHE A 10 13.84 24.67 7.07
N SER A 11 14.17 24.51 8.36
CA SER A 11 13.84 23.33 9.17
C SER A 11 12.32 23.08 9.24
N VAL A 12 11.52 24.12 9.44
CA VAL A 12 10.05 24.02 9.45
C VAL A 12 9.53 23.60 8.08
N ARG A 13 10.07 24.17 6.99
CA ARG A 13 9.65 23.82 5.62
C ARG A 13 9.99 22.37 5.28
N VAL A 14 11.18 21.89 5.65
CA VAL A 14 11.59 20.49 5.48
C VAL A 14 10.67 19.56 6.25
N ARG A 15 10.34 19.87 7.51
CA ARG A 15 9.40 19.06 8.31
C ARG A 15 8.01 18.97 7.68
N ILE A 16 7.50 20.08 7.14
CA ILE A 16 6.20 20.11 6.45
C ILE A 16 6.22 19.27 5.17
N ILE A 17 7.31 19.37 4.38
CA ILE A 17 7.47 18.56 3.16
C ILE A 17 7.57 17.09 3.51
N PHE A 18 8.37 16.73 4.52
CA PHE A 18 8.51 15.36 5.00
C PHE A 18 7.17 14.77 5.46
N LEU A 19 6.41 15.49 6.29
CA LEU A 19 5.08 15.06 6.73
C LEU A 19 4.11 14.87 5.55
N ARG A 20 4.20 15.73 4.52
CA ARG A 20 3.41 15.60 3.29
C ARG A 20 3.80 14.35 2.50
N CYS A 21 5.09 14.11 2.30
CA CYS A 21 5.57 12.91 1.61
C CYS A 21 5.17 11.63 2.36
N MET A 22 5.30 11.62 3.69
CA MET A 22 4.87 10.51 4.53
C MET A 22 3.35 10.29 4.45
N GLU A 23 2.54 11.35 4.47
CA GLU A 23 1.09 11.26 4.32
C GLU A 23 0.70 10.61 2.98
N VAL A 24 1.35 11.00 1.89
CA VAL A 24 1.12 10.43 0.56
C VAL A 24 1.58 8.97 0.52
N ALA A 25 2.78 8.67 1.00
CA ALA A 25 3.34 7.33 1.01
C ALA A 25 2.51 6.34 1.85
N LEU A 26 2.05 6.74 3.04
CA LEU A 26 1.23 5.88 3.90
C LEU A 26 -0.18 5.64 3.32
N ARG A 27 -0.71 6.57 2.52
CA ARG A 27 -2.02 6.40 1.87
C ARG A 27 -1.95 5.68 0.53
N LEU A 28 -0.76 5.59 -0.07
CA LEU A 28 -0.51 5.01 -1.38
C LEU A 28 -1.10 3.59 -1.57
N PRO A 29 -1.09 2.68 -0.58
CA PRO A 29 -1.69 1.35 -0.77
C PRO A 29 -3.20 1.38 -0.98
N GLY A 30 -3.92 2.40 -0.49
CA GLY A 30 -5.37 2.54 -0.66
C GLY A 30 -5.82 2.59 -2.13
N PRO A 31 -5.41 3.59 -2.93
CA PRO A 31 -5.76 3.67 -4.34
C PRO A 31 -5.19 2.52 -5.17
N LEU A 32 -4.03 1.98 -4.82
CA LEU A 32 -3.45 0.82 -5.52
C LEU A 32 -4.28 -0.45 -5.34
N LEU A 33 -4.72 -0.74 -4.11
CA LEU A 33 -5.61 -1.87 -3.82
C LEU A 33 -6.97 -1.70 -4.51
N PHE A 34 -7.50 -0.49 -4.52
CA PHE A 34 -8.75 -0.18 -5.22
C PHE A 34 -8.62 -0.34 -6.74
N GLU A 35 -7.52 0.11 -7.32
CA GLU A 35 -7.18 -0.09 -8.74
C GLU A 35 -7.11 -1.57 -9.10
N LEU A 36 -6.38 -2.35 -8.29
CA LEU A 36 -6.23 -3.78 -8.51
C LEU A 36 -7.57 -4.52 -8.40
N TRP A 37 -8.39 -4.15 -7.41
CA TRP A 37 -9.74 -4.64 -7.29
C TRP A 37 -10.61 -4.28 -8.51
N TRP A 38 -10.53 -3.03 -8.97
CA TRP A 38 -11.34 -2.55 -10.10
C TRP A 38 -11.00 -3.26 -11.41
N ARG A 39 -9.71 -3.44 -11.69
CA ARG A 39 -9.22 -4.17 -12.88
C ARG A 39 -9.69 -5.63 -12.88
N ASN A 40 -9.73 -6.24 -11.70
CA ASN A 40 -10.15 -7.64 -11.54
C ASN A 40 -11.67 -7.82 -11.36
N ARG A 41 -12.47 -6.73 -11.35
CA ARG A 41 -13.92 -6.78 -11.14
C ARG A 41 -14.69 -7.34 -12.34
N ILE A 42 -14.20 -7.10 -13.56
CA ILE A 42 -14.90 -7.39 -14.82
C ILE A 42 -14.62 -8.83 -15.28
N ILE A 43 -13.54 -9.42 -14.79
CA ILE A 43 -13.16 -10.79 -15.09
C ILE A 43 -13.80 -11.65 -14.01
N HIS A 44 -14.69 -12.58 -14.40
CA HIS A 44 -15.11 -13.65 -13.50
C HIS A 44 -13.88 -14.15 -12.74
N PHE A 45 -13.95 -14.27 -11.42
CA PHE A 45 -12.85 -14.71 -10.55
C PHE A 45 -12.38 -16.11 -10.98
N THR A 46 -11.59 -16.17 -12.05
CA THR A 46 -10.94 -17.38 -12.53
C THR A 46 -9.59 -17.39 -11.82
N PRO A 47 -9.33 -18.39 -10.97
CA PRO A 47 -8.18 -18.42 -10.07
C PRO A 47 -6.83 -18.30 -10.79
N ASP A 48 -6.77 -18.60 -12.08
CA ASP A 48 -5.58 -18.55 -12.92
C ASP A 48 -5.03 -17.12 -13.11
N ILE A 49 -5.86 -16.08 -13.00
CA ILE A 49 -5.44 -14.68 -13.24
C ILE A 49 -4.92 -14.01 -11.97
N PHE A 50 -5.38 -14.44 -10.80
CA PHE A 50 -4.78 -14.00 -9.53
C PHE A 50 -3.33 -14.47 -9.45
N LYS A 51 -3.07 -15.69 -9.96
CA LYS A 51 -1.72 -16.19 -10.21
C LYS A 51 -0.96 -15.21 -11.10
N GLN A 52 -1.45 -14.86 -12.29
CA GLN A 52 -0.69 -14.01 -13.22
C GLN A 52 -0.47 -12.55 -12.76
N SER A 53 -1.41 -11.95 -12.01
CA SER A 53 -1.29 -10.56 -11.54
C SER A 53 -0.48 -10.40 -10.25
N PHE A 54 -0.46 -11.40 -9.38
CA PHE A 54 0.34 -11.37 -8.14
C PHE A 54 1.66 -12.14 -8.24
N SER A 55 1.74 -13.22 -9.02
CA SER A 55 2.97 -14.03 -9.20
C SER A 55 4.10 -13.23 -9.82
N SER A 56 3.82 -12.20 -10.64
CA SER A 56 4.88 -11.32 -11.14
C SER A 56 5.42 -10.34 -10.09
N TYR A 57 4.80 -10.25 -8.90
CA TYR A 57 5.16 -9.26 -7.87
C TYR A 57 5.56 -9.88 -6.52
N LEU A 58 5.06 -11.06 -6.15
CA LEU A 58 5.44 -11.82 -4.95
C LEU A 58 5.21 -13.31 -5.22
N GLU A 59 6.14 -14.18 -4.84
CA GLU A 59 5.97 -15.64 -4.87
C GLU A 59 4.82 -16.05 -3.94
N MET A 60 3.62 -16.17 -4.51
CA MET A 60 2.35 -16.29 -3.80
C MET A 60 1.63 -17.61 -4.12
N ASP A 61 2.31 -18.57 -4.75
CA ASP A 61 1.72 -19.81 -5.25
C ASP A 61 1.12 -20.67 -4.13
N GLN A 62 1.73 -20.70 -2.93
CA GLN A 62 1.21 -21.47 -1.80
C GLN A 62 -0.08 -20.88 -1.19
N ILE A 63 -0.24 -19.55 -1.21
CA ILE A 63 -1.46 -18.90 -0.70
C ILE A 63 -2.62 -19.14 -1.67
N ILE A 64 -2.34 -19.15 -2.97
CA ILE A 64 -3.32 -19.40 -4.02
C ILE A 64 -3.74 -20.87 -4.01
N GLU A 65 -2.81 -21.80 -3.84
CA GLU A 65 -3.10 -23.23 -3.70
C GLU A 65 -3.93 -23.53 -2.43
N PHE A 66 -3.64 -22.83 -1.33
CA PHE A 66 -4.43 -22.89 -0.09
C PHE A 66 -5.86 -22.36 -0.27
N ILE A 67 -6.04 -21.33 -1.10
CA ILE A 67 -7.36 -20.79 -1.46
C ILE A 67 -8.09 -21.69 -2.47
N GLN A 68 -7.36 -22.37 -3.38
CA GLN A 68 -7.92 -23.29 -4.38
C GLN A 68 -8.36 -24.63 -3.79
N THR A 69 -7.65 -25.16 -2.78
CA THR A 69 -7.97 -26.46 -2.16
C THR A 69 -9.24 -26.44 -1.31
N ARG A 70 -9.61 -25.28 -0.76
CA ARG A 70 -10.94 -25.06 -0.19
C ARG A 70 -11.82 -24.43 -1.27
N ASN A 71 -12.75 -25.20 -1.84
CA ASN A 71 -13.88 -24.72 -2.65
C ASN A 71 -14.62 -23.56 -1.95
N PHE A 72 -14.07 -22.35 -1.98
CA PHE A 72 -14.72 -21.16 -1.49
C PHE A 72 -15.73 -20.77 -2.57
N ASP A 73 -16.96 -21.20 -2.33
CA ASP A 73 -18.15 -20.85 -3.09
C ASP A 73 -18.16 -19.37 -3.47
N ARG A 74 -18.93 -19.04 -4.52
CA ARG A 74 -19.17 -17.70 -5.04
C ARG A 74 -19.37 -16.61 -3.96
N THR A 75 -19.86 -16.99 -2.78
CA THR A 75 -20.00 -16.18 -1.57
C THR A 75 -18.68 -15.79 -0.90
N GLY A 76 -17.70 -16.69 -0.78
CA GLY A 76 -16.38 -16.43 -0.21
C GLY A 76 -15.58 -15.42 -1.04
N ALA A 77 -15.61 -15.58 -2.37
CA ALA A 77 -15.00 -14.63 -3.30
C ALA A 77 -15.65 -13.23 -3.22
N GLN A 78 -16.97 -13.17 -3.04
CA GLN A 78 -17.68 -11.90 -2.82
C GLN A 78 -17.29 -11.23 -1.50
N ILE A 79 -17.21 -11.98 -0.41
CA ILE A 79 -16.79 -11.44 0.89
C ILE A 79 -15.36 -10.91 0.80
N LEU A 80 -14.44 -11.67 0.20
CA LEU A 80 -13.07 -11.23 0.00
C LEU A 80 -13.01 -9.93 -0.84
N SER A 81 -13.75 -9.89 -1.94
CA SER A 81 -13.88 -8.71 -2.80
C SER A 81 -14.33 -7.46 -2.02
N TYR A 82 -15.38 -7.57 -1.19
CA TYR A 82 -15.83 -6.46 -0.36
C TYR A 82 -14.83 -6.07 0.72
N THR A 83 -14.09 -7.03 1.30
CA THR A 83 -13.06 -6.73 2.29
C THR A 83 -11.90 -5.93 1.69
N VAL A 84 -11.47 -6.23 0.46
CA VAL A 84 -10.41 -5.47 -0.24
C VAL A 84 -10.84 -4.02 -0.47
N VAL A 85 -12.09 -3.80 -0.88
CA VAL A 85 -12.62 -2.44 -1.04
C VAL A 85 -12.69 -1.71 0.31
N LEU A 86 -13.15 -2.39 1.37
CA LEU A 86 -13.21 -1.82 2.70
C LEU A 86 -11.83 -1.44 3.22
N ILE A 87 -10.82 -2.28 3.01
CA ILE A 87 -9.42 -2.01 3.35
C ILE A 87 -8.91 -0.81 2.55
N SER A 88 -9.19 -0.75 1.25
CA SER A 88 -8.78 0.37 0.38
C SER A 88 -9.35 1.70 0.87
N ILE A 89 -10.64 1.70 1.22
CA ILE A 89 -11.36 2.83 1.84
C ILE A 89 -10.72 3.20 3.18
N MET A 90 -10.39 2.21 4.02
CA MET A 90 -9.73 2.43 5.31
C MET A 90 -8.39 3.16 5.14
N PHE A 91 -7.52 2.71 4.23
CA PHE A 91 -6.22 3.35 3.97
C PHE A 91 -6.36 4.79 3.48
N PHE A 92 -7.43 5.08 2.75
CA PHE A 92 -7.66 6.39 2.16
C PHE A 92 -8.30 7.40 3.13
N LEU A 93 -9.27 6.96 3.94
CA LEU A 93 -10.12 7.86 4.75
C LEU A 93 -9.65 8.01 6.20
N LEU A 94 -8.84 7.08 6.73
CA LEU A 94 -8.37 7.20 8.11
C LEU A 94 -7.49 8.45 8.31
N PRO A 95 -7.60 9.10 9.48
CA PRO A 95 -6.61 10.08 9.88
C PRO A 95 -5.24 9.43 10.06
N LEU A 96 -4.17 10.17 9.76
CA LEU A 96 -2.80 9.64 9.68
C LEU A 96 -2.35 8.89 10.93
N TYR A 97 -2.69 9.39 12.12
CA TYR A 97 -2.30 8.74 13.38
C TYR A 97 -2.94 7.34 13.54
N LYS A 98 -4.20 7.15 13.12
CA LYS A 98 -4.85 5.83 13.10
C LYS A 98 -4.29 4.95 11.99
N LEU A 99 -3.92 5.55 10.87
CA LEU A 99 -3.33 4.83 9.74
C LEU A 99 -1.97 4.23 10.11
N VAL A 100 -1.09 5.03 10.73
CA VAL A 100 0.17 4.56 11.32
C VAL A 100 -0.09 3.42 12.31
N GLN A 101 -1.13 3.56 13.15
CA GLN A 101 -1.52 2.50 14.07
C GLN A 101 -1.89 1.20 13.33
N VAL A 102 -2.66 1.26 12.25
CA VAL A 102 -2.97 0.10 11.39
C VAL A 102 -1.69 -0.55 10.84
N TYR A 103 -0.72 0.24 10.38
CA TYR A 103 0.58 -0.30 9.96
C TYR A 103 1.32 -1.02 11.09
N PHE A 104 1.32 -0.48 12.31
CA PHE A 104 1.90 -1.17 13.46
C PHE A 104 1.19 -2.49 13.78
N HIS A 105 -0.13 -2.58 13.58
CA HIS A 105 -0.85 -3.85 13.71
C HIS A 105 -0.41 -4.87 12.64
N ILE A 106 -0.27 -4.45 11.38
CA ILE A 106 0.20 -5.32 10.30
C ILE A 106 1.63 -5.79 10.58
N PHE A 107 2.51 -4.87 10.98
CA PHE A 107 3.89 -5.20 11.32
C PHE A 107 3.99 -6.12 12.55
N SER A 108 3.12 -5.94 13.54
CA SER A 108 2.97 -6.88 14.65
C SER A 108 2.53 -8.28 14.21
N LEU A 109 1.64 -8.40 13.22
CA LEU A 109 1.23 -9.70 12.68
C LEU A 109 2.39 -10.40 11.95
N LEU A 110 3.23 -9.62 11.26
CA LEU A 110 4.47 -10.13 10.63
C LEU A 110 5.45 -10.65 11.69
N LEU A 111 5.71 -9.88 12.75
CA LEU A 111 6.57 -10.33 13.86
C LEU A 111 6.02 -11.59 14.53
N PHE A 112 4.70 -11.69 14.67
CA PHE A 112 4.06 -12.89 15.19
C PHE A 112 4.26 -14.11 14.28
N SER A 113 4.21 -13.90 12.96
CA SER A 113 4.51 -14.93 11.96
C SER A 113 5.98 -15.38 12.02
N VAL A 114 6.91 -14.45 12.27
CA VAL A 114 8.32 -14.76 12.53
C VAL A 114 8.49 -15.57 13.82
N SER A 115 7.75 -15.24 14.88
CA SER A 115 7.77 -15.99 16.14
C SER A 115 7.25 -17.42 15.97
N HIS A 116 6.16 -17.59 15.21
CA HIS A 116 5.64 -18.91 14.81
C HIS A 116 6.69 -19.70 14.02
N TYR A 117 7.30 -19.08 13.01
CA TYR A 117 8.35 -19.71 12.20
C TYR A 117 9.55 -20.14 13.05
N LEU A 118 10.01 -19.28 13.96
CA LEU A 118 11.13 -19.60 14.86
C LEU A 118 10.78 -20.76 15.79
N SER A 119 9.56 -20.79 16.33
CA SER A 119 9.07 -21.88 17.17
C SER A 119 8.97 -23.21 16.41
N ALA A 120 8.40 -23.19 15.20
CA ALA A 120 8.30 -24.38 14.35
C ALA A 120 9.68 -24.92 13.97
N ARG A 121 10.60 -24.01 13.59
CA ARG A 121 11.98 -24.37 13.26
C ARG A 121 12.73 -24.94 14.45
N TYR A 122 12.50 -24.42 15.66
CA TYR A 122 13.07 -24.98 16.89
C TYR A 122 12.62 -26.43 17.11
N VAL A 123 11.31 -26.71 16.99
CA VAL A 123 10.77 -28.07 17.14
C VAL A 123 11.34 -29.02 16.09
N GLN A 124 11.39 -28.60 14.82
CA GLN A 124 11.97 -29.40 13.74
C GLN A 124 13.45 -29.71 13.97
N LEU A 125 14.22 -28.72 14.44
CA LEU A 125 15.63 -28.90 14.74
C LEU A 125 15.89 -29.84 15.93
N GLU A 126 14.98 -29.88 16.89
CA GLU A 126 15.07 -30.79 18.04
C GLU A 126 14.62 -32.22 17.68
N GLN A 127 13.69 -32.36 16.74
CA GLN A 127 13.22 -33.67 16.23
C GLN A 127 14.19 -34.31 15.25
N ASN A 128 14.83 -33.51 14.38
CA ASN A 128 15.77 -33.99 13.36
C ASN A 128 17.23 -33.96 13.83
N GLY A 129 17.49 -33.52 15.06
CA GLY A 129 18.84 -33.50 15.63
C GLY A 129 19.34 -34.91 15.92
N ASP A 130 20.62 -35.16 15.65
CA ASP A 130 21.25 -36.46 15.95
C ASP A 130 21.14 -36.78 17.44
N PRO A 131 20.60 -37.97 17.82
CA PRO A 131 20.52 -38.39 19.22
C PRO A 131 21.90 -38.60 19.86
N ASP A 132 22.95 -38.77 19.05
CA ASP A 132 24.33 -39.02 19.47
C ASP A 132 25.19 -37.75 19.64
N LEU A 133 24.70 -36.57 19.26
CA LEU A 133 25.33 -35.31 19.65
C LEU A 133 24.98 -35.00 21.11
N LYS A 134 25.67 -35.71 22.02
CA LYS A 134 25.91 -35.30 23.42
C LYS A 134 26.74 -34.00 23.40
N LEU A 135 26.12 -32.90 22.96
CA LEU A 135 26.60 -31.58 23.35
C LEU A 135 26.55 -31.52 24.88
N ASP A 136 27.62 -31.02 25.49
CA ASP A 136 27.66 -30.69 26.92
C ASP A 136 26.42 -29.90 27.30
N ASP A 137 25.92 -30.12 28.53
CA ASP A 137 24.72 -29.45 29.04
C ASP A 137 24.80 -27.92 28.89
N PHE A 138 26.01 -27.35 28.91
CA PHE A 138 26.26 -25.93 28.66
C PHE A 138 25.99 -25.49 27.22
N THR A 139 26.46 -26.22 26.20
CA THR A 139 26.23 -25.86 24.80
C THR A 139 24.78 -26.09 24.39
N LYS A 140 24.11 -27.08 25.01
CA LYS A 140 22.64 -27.22 24.92
C LYS A 140 21.94 -26.02 25.56
N LEU A 141 22.34 -25.61 26.77
CA LEU A 141 21.76 -24.45 27.45
C LEU A 141 21.96 -23.14 26.69
N GLU A 142 23.12 -22.94 26.06
CA GLU A 142 23.41 -21.77 25.21
C GLU A 142 22.47 -21.71 24.01
N ARG A 143 22.25 -22.84 23.33
CA ARG A 143 21.32 -22.94 22.20
C ARG A 143 19.87 -22.65 22.60
N HIS A 144 19.40 -23.22 23.72
CA HIS A 144 18.06 -22.93 24.25
C HIS A 144 17.94 -21.46 24.68
N GLY A 145 18.98 -20.92 25.33
CA GLY A 145 19.07 -19.52 25.76
C GLY A 145 18.96 -18.55 24.60
N PHE A 146 19.60 -18.83 23.47
CA PHE A 146 19.50 -18.00 22.27
C PHE A 146 18.08 -17.98 21.67
N HIS A 147 17.41 -19.15 21.61
CA HIS A 147 16.02 -19.23 21.15
C HIS A 147 15.05 -18.50 22.09
N ILE A 148 15.24 -18.62 23.41
CA ILE A 148 14.46 -17.88 24.41
C ILE A 148 14.68 -16.38 24.24
N LEU A 149 15.94 -15.94 24.11
CA LEU A 149 16.29 -14.54 23.96
C LEU A 149 15.68 -13.94 22.69
N ALA A 150 15.81 -14.62 21.54
CA ALA A 150 15.24 -14.17 20.28
C ALA A 150 13.71 -14.01 20.38
N GLN A 151 13.03 -14.97 21.02
CA GLN A 151 11.59 -14.94 21.19
C GLN A 151 11.13 -13.86 22.17
N LEU A 152 11.88 -13.63 23.24
CA LEU A 152 11.64 -12.55 24.19
C LEU A 152 11.79 -11.19 23.53
N VAL A 153 12.85 -10.99 22.73
CA VAL A 153 13.06 -9.74 21.97
C VAL A 153 11.89 -9.50 21.02
N LEU A 154 11.43 -10.53 20.28
CA LEU A 154 10.24 -10.41 19.42
C LEU A 154 8.99 -10.01 20.21
N CYS A 155 8.78 -10.59 21.40
CA CYS A 155 7.65 -10.24 22.27
C CYS A 155 7.74 -8.80 22.79
N VAL A 156 8.92 -8.34 23.18
CA VAL A 156 9.14 -6.96 23.65
C VAL A 156 8.87 -5.97 22.52
N VAL A 157 9.45 -6.20 21.34
CA VAL A 157 9.21 -5.36 20.16
C VAL A 157 7.72 -5.33 19.82
N GLN A 158 7.05 -6.49 19.83
CA GLN A 158 5.62 -6.58 19.55
C GLN A 158 4.77 -5.85 20.60
N SER A 159 5.13 -5.93 21.88
CA SER A 159 4.45 -5.21 22.96
C SER A 159 4.61 -3.69 22.82
N CYS A 160 5.78 -3.21 22.40
CA CYS A 160 6.03 -1.80 22.15
C CYS A 160 5.21 -1.29 20.97
N LEU A 161 5.17 -2.03 19.86
CA LEU A 161 4.38 -1.70 18.67
C LEU A 161 2.88 -1.60 18.94
N LEU A 162 2.35 -2.58 19.68
CA LEU A 162 0.91 -2.66 19.99
C LEU A 162 0.51 -1.73 21.13
N ASN A 163 1.49 -1.14 21.83
CA ASN A 163 1.31 -0.33 23.04
C ASN A 163 0.35 -1.00 24.03
N LEU A 164 0.62 -2.26 24.37
CA LEU A 164 -0.23 -3.03 25.28
C LEU A 164 -0.11 -2.50 26.70
N GLU A 165 -1.23 -2.04 27.24
CA GLU A 165 -1.35 -1.53 28.62
C GLU A 165 -1.45 -2.67 29.65
N SER A 166 -2.00 -3.83 29.27
CA SER A 166 -2.19 -4.94 30.20
C SER A 166 -0.99 -5.88 30.23
N ASP A 167 -0.47 -6.13 31.44
CA ASP A 167 0.62 -7.08 31.65
C ASP A 167 0.25 -8.50 31.21
N ILE A 168 -1.02 -8.88 31.37
CA ILE A 168 -1.55 -10.16 30.89
C ILE A 168 -1.37 -10.28 29.37
N ALA A 169 -1.66 -9.23 28.60
CA ALA A 169 -1.50 -9.30 27.14
C ALA A 169 -0.03 -9.40 26.72
N ARG A 170 0.88 -8.81 27.48
CA ARG A 170 2.34 -8.92 27.24
C ARG A 170 2.84 -10.33 27.48
N VAL A 171 2.39 -10.98 28.55
CA VAL A 171 2.73 -12.38 28.84
C VAL A 171 2.14 -13.30 27.77
N THR A 172 0.91 -13.03 27.35
CA THR A 172 0.22 -13.82 26.33
C THR A 172 0.90 -13.75 24.94
N LEU A 173 1.66 -12.69 24.63
CA LEU A 173 2.49 -12.63 23.42
C LEU A 173 3.62 -13.65 23.40
N ALA A 174 4.11 -14.06 24.58
CA ALA A 174 5.18 -15.05 24.74
C ALA A 174 4.69 -16.50 24.62
N VAL A 175 3.53 -16.74 23.98
CA VAL A 175 2.93 -18.07 23.84
C VAL A 175 3.84 -19.10 23.18
N PHE A 176 4.70 -18.65 22.27
CA PHE A 176 5.61 -19.53 21.56
C PHE A 176 6.86 -19.91 22.36
N LEU A 177 7.00 -19.42 23.60
CA LEU A 177 7.98 -19.90 24.58
C LEU A 177 7.57 -21.26 25.17
N ILE A 178 6.29 -21.65 25.07
CA ILE A 178 5.73 -22.89 25.63
C ILE A 178 6.50 -24.14 25.18
N PRO A 179 6.83 -24.36 23.89
CA PRO A 179 7.59 -25.53 23.46
C PRO A 179 9.01 -25.56 24.04
N ILE A 180 9.65 -24.40 24.21
CA ILE A 180 11.00 -24.32 24.78
C ILE A 180 10.98 -24.65 26.28
N ILE A 181 10.00 -24.11 27.01
CA ILE A 181 9.80 -24.42 28.43
C ILE A 181 9.45 -25.89 28.61
N ALA A 182 8.58 -26.45 27.76
CA ALA A 182 8.24 -27.87 27.78
C ALA A 182 9.49 -28.74 27.61
N ARG A 183 10.42 -28.33 26.73
CA ARG A 183 11.69 -29.03 26.55
C ARG A 183 12.59 -28.95 27.79
N MET A 184 12.68 -27.79 28.43
CA MET A 184 13.41 -27.57 29.69
C MET A 184 12.83 -28.41 30.84
N CYS A 185 11.52 -28.66 30.85
CA CYS A 185 10.82 -29.53 31.80
C CYS A 185 10.96 -31.03 31.49
N ALA A 186 11.96 -31.42 30.68
CA ALA A 186 12.23 -32.81 30.29
C ALA A 186 11.08 -33.53 29.55
N MET A 187 10.24 -32.79 28.83
CA MET A 187 9.21 -33.41 27.97
C MET A 187 9.88 -34.21 26.83
N PRO A 188 9.40 -35.43 26.53
CA PRO A 188 9.97 -36.24 25.45
C PRO A 188 9.82 -35.56 24.09
N ILE A 189 10.83 -35.72 23.23
CA ILE A 189 10.95 -35.08 21.91
C ILE A 189 9.74 -35.41 21.03
N ASP A 190 9.22 -36.63 21.11
CA ASP A 190 8.03 -37.08 20.36
C ASP A 190 6.76 -36.29 20.69
N ARG A 191 6.68 -35.71 21.90
CA ARG A 191 5.53 -34.96 22.38
C ARG A 191 5.71 -33.45 22.23
N LEU A 192 6.87 -32.97 21.80
CA LEU A 192 7.17 -31.55 21.65
C LEU A 192 6.28 -30.86 20.60
N ILE A 193 5.89 -31.60 19.55
CA ILE A 193 4.94 -31.12 18.54
C ILE A 193 3.57 -30.77 19.14
N ILE A 194 3.14 -31.48 20.19
CA ILE A 194 1.88 -31.20 20.87
C ILE A 194 1.96 -29.85 21.59
N ALA A 195 3.09 -29.56 22.25
CA ALA A 195 3.32 -28.28 22.91
C ALA A 195 3.29 -27.11 21.92
N HIS A 196 3.88 -27.27 20.73
CA HIS A 196 3.80 -26.28 19.66
C HIS A 196 2.38 -26.10 19.13
N ASN A 197 1.62 -27.17 18.91
CA ASN A 197 0.23 -27.09 18.47
C ASN A 197 -0.69 -26.40 19.50
N VAL A 198 -0.44 -26.61 20.79
CA VAL A 198 -1.12 -25.88 21.88
C VAL A 198 -0.75 -24.40 21.84
N ALA A 199 0.53 -24.07 21.68
CA ALA A 199 0.99 -22.69 21.51
C ALA A 199 0.33 -22.01 20.29
N CYS A 200 0.24 -22.70 19.16
CA CYS A 200 -0.44 -22.22 17.95
C CYS A 200 -1.93 -21.98 18.16
N SER A 201 -2.62 -22.88 18.86
CA SER A 201 -4.05 -22.70 19.17
C SER A 201 -4.29 -21.49 20.07
N LEU A 202 -3.46 -21.31 21.11
CA LEU A 202 -3.54 -20.17 22.01
C LEU A 202 -3.17 -18.87 21.29
N ALA A 203 -2.14 -18.89 20.44
CA ALA A 203 -1.76 -17.81 19.54
C ALA A 203 -2.94 -17.30 18.70
N VAL A 204 -3.63 -18.21 18.00
CA VAL A 204 -4.79 -17.87 17.15
C VAL A 204 -5.92 -17.28 18.00
N LEU A 205 -6.21 -17.87 19.16
CA LEU A 205 -7.24 -17.36 20.06
C LEU A 205 -6.94 -15.92 20.50
N VAL A 206 -5.69 -15.62 20.82
CA VAL A 206 -5.24 -14.30 21.27
C VAL A 206 -5.36 -13.27 20.15
N ILE A 207 -4.96 -13.63 18.92
CA ILE A 207 -5.16 -12.79 17.74
C ILE A 207 -6.66 -12.52 17.54
N CYS A 208 -7.51 -13.54 17.63
CA CYS A 208 -8.95 -13.40 17.47
C CYS A 208 -9.55 -12.43 18.51
N ILE A 209 -9.21 -12.59 19.79
CA ILE A 209 -9.66 -11.70 20.87
C ILE A 209 -9.18 -10.27 20.61
N TYR A 210 -7.91 -10.10 20.21
CA TYR A 210 -7.35 -8.79 19.90
C TYR A 210 -8.09 -8.10 18.74
N VAL A 211 -8.31 -8.83 17.64
CA VAL A 211 -9.02 -8.32 16.46
C VAL A 211 -10.47 -7.98 16.81
N LEU A 212 -11.18 -8.84 17.54
CA LEU A 212 -12.56 -8.58 17.97
C LEU A 212 -12.68 -7.32 18.84
N ASN A 213 -11.68 -7.02 19.66
CA ASN A 213 -11.67 -5.81 20.48
C ASN A 213 -11.34 -4.54 19.69
N LYS A 214 -10.43 -4.62 18.69
CA LYS A 214 -9.95 -3.43 17.95
C LYS A 214 -10.73 -3.14 16.66
N ALA A 215 -11.25 -4.16 15.98
CA ALA A 215 -12.05 -4.02 14.76
C ALA A 215 -13.25 -3.07 14.89
N PRO A 216 -14.11 -3.14 15.94
CA PRO A 216 -15.26 -2.24 16.05
C PRO A 216 -14.84 -0.78 16.22
N VAL A 217 -13.75 -0.51 16.94
CA VAL A 217 -13.19 0.84 17.12
C VAL A 217 -12.70 1.42 15.79
N LEU A 218 -12.04 0.61 14.96
CA LEU A 218 -11.62 1.00 13.62
C LEU A 218 -12.82 1.24 12.70
N LEU A 219 -13.82 0.37 12.70
CA LEU A 219 -15.04 0.52 11.90
C LEU A 219 -15.83 1.77 12.27
N LEU A 220 -15.95 2.07 13.57
CA LEU A 220 -16.58 3.32 14.05
C LEU A 220 -15.80 4.55 13.59
N SER A 221 -14.46 4.50 13.61
CA SER A 221 -13.60 5.57 13.11
C SER A 221 -13.76 5.80 11.61
N ILE A 222 -13.88 4.72 10.82
CA ILE A 222 -14.19 4.79 9.38
C ILE A 222 -15.57 5.43 9.18
N ARG A 223 -16.59 4.97 9.92
CA ARG A 223 -17.95 5.51 9.81
C ARG A 223 -18.02 6.99 10.19
N HIS A 224 -17.29 7.43 11.22
CA HIS A 224 -17.16 8.85 11.56
C HIS A 224 -16.47 9.64 10.46
N SER A 225 -15.35 9.12 9.94
CA SER A 225 -14.63 9.75 8.83
C SER A 225 -15.55 9.88 7.61
N MET A 226 -16.25 8.82 7.22
CA MET A 226 -17.21 8.84 6.10
C MET A 226 -18.34 9.85 6.30
N ARG A 227 -18.91 9.95 7.51
CA ARG A 227 -19.93 10.97 7.82
C ARG A 227 -19.35 12.38 7.71
N TYR A 228 -18.17 12.61 8.28
CA TYR A 228 -17.46 13.88 8.18
C TYR A 228 -17.19 14.26 6.71
N PHE A 229 -16.73 13.31 5.90
CA PHE A 229 -16.54 13.49 4.47
C PHE A 229 -17.84 13.83 3.75
N LYS A 230 -18.92 13.07 4.01
CA LYS A 230 -20.23 13.35 3.43
C LYS A 230 -20.72 14.76 3.78
N THR A 231 -20.58 15.19 5.03
CA THR A 231 -20.97 16.54 5.47
C THR A 231 -20.14 17.62 4.79
N ILE A 232 -18.82 17.43 4.64
CA ILE A 232 -17.96 18.39 3.93
C ILE A 232 -18.35 18.48 2.45
N VAL A 233 -18.61 17.36 1.78
CA VAL A 233 -19.00 17.36 0.37
C VAL A 233 -20.30 18.13 0.17
N ILE A 234 -21.30 17.89 1.03
CA ILE A 234 -22.62 18.54 0.92
C ILE A 234 -22.53 20.04 1.25
N LEU A 235 -21.76 20.42 2.27
CA LEU A 235 -21.75 21.80 2.78
C LEU A 235 -20.75 22.72 2.05
N ARG A 236 -19.62 22.17 1.59
CA ARG A 236 -18.49 22.95 1.04
C ARG A 236 -18.11 22.54 -0.39
N GLY A 237 -18.81 21.57 -0.98
CA GLY A 237 -18.59 21.10 -2.34
C GLY A 237 -17.39 20.16 -2.51
N ALA A 238 -17.41 19.37 -3.58
CA ALA A 238 -16.37 18.38 -3.91
C ALA A 238 -14.98 19.00 -4.17
N ALA A 239 -14.93 20.25 -4.65
CA ALA A 239 -13.69 20.95 -4.98
C ALA A 239 -12.82 21.27 -3.74
N ILE A 240 -13.45 21.60 -2.60
CA ILE A 240 -12.72 21.87 -1.35
C ILE A 240 -12.19 20.56 -0.75
N LEU A 241 -12.96 19.48 -0.88
CA LEU A 241 -12.51 18.15 -0.47
C LEU A 241 -11.29 17.69 -1.26
N TRP A 242 -11.29 17.94 -2.57
CA TRP A 242 -10.21 17.62 -3.48
C TRP A 242 -8.86 18.22 -3.04
N HIS A 243 -8.87 19.50 -2.65
CA HIS A 243 -7.69 20.18 -2.12
C HIS A 243 -7.32 19.72 -0.71
N ARG A 244 -8.29 19.45 0.17
CA ARG A 244 -8.02 19.07 1.57
C ARG A 244 -7.43 17.67 1.72
N LEU A 245 -7.90 16.70 0.94
CA LEU A 245 -7.40 15.32 0.96
C LEU A 245 -6.12 15.13 0.12
N ARG A 246 -5.67 16.18 -0.57
CA ARG A 246 -4.56 16.12 -1.53
C ARG A 246 -4.74 14.98 -2.52
N LEU A 247 -5.98 14.83 -3.01
CA LEU A 247 -6.37 13.73 -3.89
C LEU A 247 -5.50 13.67 -5.14
N ALA A 248 -5.19 14.83 -5.72
CA ALA A 248 -4.29 14.90 -6.86
C ALA A 248 -2.89 14.38 -6.55
N GLU A 249 -2.28 14.74 -5.41
CA GLU A 249 -0.93 14.26 -5.05
C GLU A 249 -0.91 12.75 -4.84
N ILE A 250 -1.89 12.22 -4.11
CA ILE A 250 -2.03 10.77 -3.86
C ILE A 250 -2.24 10.02 -5.18
N LEU A 251 -3.13 10.52 -6.03
CA LEU A 251 -3.50 9.86 -7.27
C LEU A 251 -2.37 9.89 -8.31
N ILE A 252 -1.65 11.01 -8.43
CA ILE A 252 -0.41 11.12 -9.24
C ILE A 252 0.64 10.13 -8.73
N SER A 253 0.86 10.05 -7.41
CA SER A 253 1.85 9.13 -6.84
C SER A 253 1.47 7.66 -7.07
N ALA A 254 0.18 7.31 -6.97
CA ALA A 254 -0.32 5.96 -7.24
C ALA A 254 -0.12 5.58 -8.71
N TRP A 255 -0.45 6.50 -9.63
CA TRP A 255 -0.22 6.27 -11.06
C TRP A 255 1.26 6.15 -11.40
N LEU A 256 2.11 7.04 -10.87
CA LEU A 256 3.55 6.99 -11.09
C LEU A 256 4.15 5.66 -10.60
N THR A 257 3.66 5.14 -9.47
CA THR A 257 4.08 3.83 -8.93
C THR A 257 3.69 2.69 -9.88
N MET A 258 2.44 2.67 -10.36
CA MET A 258 1.98 1.66 -11.34
C MET A 258 2.73 1.76 -12.67
N PHE A 259 2.95 2.98 -13.15
CA PHE A 259 3.70 3.27 -14.37
C PHE A 259 5.15 2.78 -14.24
N SER A 260 5.82 3.13 -13.13
CA SER A 260 7.21 2.71 -12.87
C SER A 260 7.34 1.19 -12.77
N ALA A 261 6.39 0.52 -12.10
CA ALA A 261 6.35 -0.93 -12.03
C ALA A 261 6.19 -1.58 -13.42
N ARG A 262 5.33 -1.01 -14.28
CA ARG A 262 5.14 -1.49 -15.67
C ARG A 262 6.38 -1.29 -16.52
N VAL A 263 7.03 -0.14 -16.41
CA VAL A 263 8.29 0.14 -17.11
C VAL A 263 9.37 -0.84 -16.64
N TYR A 264 9.50 -1.06 -15.33
CA TYR A 264 10.46 -2.01 -14.76
C TYR A 264 10.25 -3.42 -15.29
N VAL A 265 9.01 -3.92 -15.29
CA VAL A 265 8.69 -5.26 -15.82
C VAL A 265 8.98 -5.36 -17.32
N HIS A 266 8.69 -4.32 -18.11
CA HIS A 266 9.01 -4.31 -19.54
C HIS A 266 10.52 -4.27 -19.81
N LEU A 267 11.28 -3.55 -19.00
CA LEU A 267 12.72 -3.41 -19.13
C LEU A 267 13.44 -4.69 -18.68
N ALA A 268 13.07 -5.23 -17.52
CA ALA A 268 13.67 -6.42 -16.94
C ALA A 268 13.24 -7.71 -17.67
N GLY A 269 12.00 -7.78 -18.14
CA GLY A 269 11.45 -8.99 -18.76
C GLY A 269 11.77 -9.16 -20.24
N LYS A 270 12.08 -8.08 -20.98
CA LYS A 270 12.27 -8.15 -22.45
C LYS A 270 13.67 -7.77 -22.94
N GLY A 271 14.57 -7.27 -22.09
CA GLY A 271 15.96 -6.97 -22.48
C GLY A 271 16.10 -6.03 -23.70
N ARG A 272 15.09 -5.18 -23.95
CA ARG A 272 15.03 -4.30 -25.13
C ARG A 272 15.97 -3.12 -24.96
N GLY A 273 16.69 -2.78 -26.02
CA GLY A 273 17.69 -1.71 -26.05
C GLY A 273 17.09 -0.30 -25.95
N PHE A 274 17.95 0.69 -25.71
CA PHE A 274 17.57 2.11 -25.53
C PHE A 274 16.82 2.72 -26.73
N ASP A 275 16.92 2.11 -27.92
CA ASP A 275 16.25 2.56 -29.14
C ASP A 275 14.71 2.43 -29.11
N GLU A 276 14.16 1.52 -28.29
CA GLU A 276 12.71 1.30 -28.19
C GLU A 276 12.07 1.97 -26.95
N ILE A 277 12.80 2.83 -26.24
CA ILE A 277 12.31 3.45 -24.99
C ILE A 277 11.01 4.22 -25.18
N GLY A 278 10.86 4.93 -26.30
CA GLY A 278 9.64 5.69 -26.61
C GLY A 278 8.41 4.78 -26.74
N ALA A 279 8.56 3.63 -27.41
CA ALA A 279 7.48 2.66 -27.56
C ALA A 279 7.14 1.98 -26.24
N ILE A 280 8.14 1.62 -25.43
CA ILE A 280 7.95 1.04 -24.09
C ILE A 280 7.24 2.03 -23.16
N PHE A 281 7.59 3.31 -23.23
CA PHE A 281 6.96 4.38 -22.47
C PHE A 281 5.48 4.52 -22.83
N LEU A 282 5.16 4.64 -24.13
CA LEU A 282 3.78 4.77 -24.62
C LEU A 282 2.93 3.53 -24.29
N ALA A 283 3.47 2.33 -24.47
CA ALA A 283 2.80 1.10 -24.09
C ALA A 283 2.52 1.05 -22.58
N SER A 284 3.49 1.45 -21.75
CA SER A 284 3.32 1.52 -20.29
C SER A 284 2.27 2.55 -19.87
N VAL A 285 2.20 3.71 -20.54
CA VAL A 285 1.15 4.72 -20.31
C VAL A 285 -0.23 4.16 -20.70
N ALA A 286 -0.34 3.49 -21.84
CA ALA A 286 -1.60 2.90 -22.30
C ALA A 286 -2.10 1.78 -21.36
N GLU A 287 -1.22 0.88 -20.92
CA GLU A 287 -1.58 -0.18 -19.96
C GLU A 287 -1.90 0.36 -18.57
N SER A 288 -1.24 1.45 -18.15
CA SER A 288 -1.47 2.04 -16.85
C SER A 288 -2.83 2.74 -16.73
N THR A 289 -3.49 3.08 -17.85
CA THR A 289 -4.74 3.88 -17.91
C THR A 289 -6.02 3.04 -18.10
N ASN A 290 -6.01 1.77 -17.69
CA ASN A 290 -7.14 0.85 -17.94
C ASN A 290 -8.38 1.10 -17.06
N THR A 291 -8.35 2.10 -16.20
CA THR A 291 -9.44 2.41 -15.26
C THR A 291 -9.73 3.91 -15.28
N PRO A 292 -10.95 4.34 -14.94
CA PRO A 292 -11.29 5.76 -14.90
C PRO A 292 -10.46 6.53 -13.86
N LEU A 293 -10.06 5.87 -12.76
CA LEU A 293 -9.25 6.46 -11.71
C LEU A 293 -7.79 6.66 -12.18
N SER A 294 -7.18 5.69 -12.85
CA SER A 294 -5.84 5.84 -13.44
C SER A 294 -5.78 6.83 -14.62
N LEU A 295 -6.85 6.92 -15.41
CA LEU A 295 -7.00 7.92 -16.47
C LEU A 295 -7.03 9.34 -15.88
N LEU A 296 -7.82 9.55 -14.83
CA LEU A 296 -7.86 10.80 -14.09
C LEU A 296 -6.49 11.14 -13.47
N ALA A 297 -5.80 10.13 -12.92
CA ALA A 297 -4.46 10.28 -12.37
C ALA A 297 -3.45 10.78 -13.40
N LEU A 298 -3.46 10.19 -14.59
CA LEU A 298 -2.60 10.58 -15.67
C LEU A 298 -2.92 12.00 -16.15
N ALA A 299 -4.20 12.34 -16.36
CA ALA A 299 -4.59 13.70 -16.76
C ALA A 299 -4.13 14.77 -15.76
N LEU A 300 -4.20 14.46 -14.46
CA LEU A 300 -3.66 15.32 -13.39
C LEU A 300 -2.13 15.40 -13.44
N THR A 301 -1.45 14.29 -13.72
CA THR A 301 0.01 14.23 -13.85
C THR A 301 0.48 15.12 -14.99
N VAL A 302 -0.13 14.99 -16.17
CA VAL A 302 0.18 15.82 -17.35
C VAL A 302 -0.11 17.29 -17.07
N SER A 303 -1.28 17.61 -16.49
CA SER A 303 -1.62 19.01 -16.17
C SER A 303 -0.67 19.64 -15.13
N CYS A 304 -0.18 18.84 -14.18
CA CYS A 304 0.83 19.28 -13.21
C CYS A 304 2.18 19.52 -13.90
N PHE A 305 2.58 18.62 -14.80
CA PHE A 305 3.81 18.71 -15.57
C PHE A 305 3.83 19.95 -16.48
N CYS A 306 2.75 20.21 -17.20
CA CYS A 306 2.59 21.42 -18.02
C CYS A 306 2.70 22.69 -17.18
N LYS A 307 2.09 22.74 -15.99
CA LYS A 307 2.24 23.87 -15.05
C LYS A 307 3.68 24.08 -14.59
N GLN A 308 4.41 22.99 -14.31
CA GLN A 308 5.81 23.06 -13.92
C GLN A 308 6.67 23.61 -15.06
N ILE A 309 6.48 23.12 -16.29
CA ILE A 309 7.18 23.62 -17.49
C ILE A 309 6.89 25.11 -17.69
N LEU A 310 5.62 25.53 -17.61
CA LEU A 310 5.24 26.93 -17.77
C LEU A 310 5.89 27.81 -16.69
N THR A 311 5.93 27.35 -15.43
CA THR A 311 6.58 28.08 -14.34
C THR A 311 8.09 28.21 -14.57
N ILE A 312 8.75 27.17 -15.09
CA ILE A 312 10.17 27.18 -15.43
C ILE A 312 10.41 28.15 -16.60
N ALA A 313 9.58 28.10 -17.63
CA ALA A 313 9.65 29.00 -18.78
C ALA A 313 9.46 30.46 -18.37
N GLU A 314 8.45 30.77 -17.53
CA GLU A 314 8.24 32.11 -16.96
C GLU A 314 9.43 32.57 -16.10
N CYS A 315 10.06 31.65 -15.36
CA CYS A 315 11.25 31.94 -14.57
C CYS A 315 12.48 32.26 -15.44
N ILE A 316 12.60 31.62 -16.60
CA ILE A 316 13.66 31.87 -17.58
C ILE A 316 13.42 33.20 -18.31
N VAL A 317 12.16 33.52 -18.63
CA VAL A 317 11.77 34.72 -19.39
C VAL A 317 11.64 35.97 -18.50
N GLY A 318 11.60 35.82 -17.18
CA GLY A 318 11.51 36.95 -16.24
C GLY A 318 10.09 37.53 -16.08
N GLY A 319 9.06 36.75 -16.41
CA GLY A 319 7.65 37.18 -16.39
C GLY A 319 7.09 37.52 -15.00
N GLN A 320 6.23 38.53 -14.95
CA GLN A 320 5.67 39.13 -13.73
C GLN A 320 4.63 38.22 -13.06
N ARG A 321 4.84 37.93 -11.76
CA ARG A 321 4.18 36.86 -10.95
C ARG A 321 2.70 37.11 -10.57
N GLY A 322 1.95 37.92 -11.32
CA GLY A 322 0.62 38.40 -10.93
C GLY A 322 -0.54 37.40 -11.03
N HIS A 323 -0.48 36.41 -11.93
CA HIS A 323 -1.64 35.57 -12.30
C HIS A 323 -1.68 34.16 -11.67
N ARG A 324 -0.87 33.89 -10.64
CA ARG A 324 -0.69 32.54 -10.03
C ARG A 324 -1.96 31.89 -9.48
N HIS A 325 -2.96 32.67 -9.03
CA HIS A 325 -4.12 32.12 -8.32
C HIS A 325 -5.23 31.60 -9.25
N VAL A 326 -5.42 32.21 -10.44
CA VAL A 326 -6.44 31.80 -11.42
C VAL A 326 -5.98 30.57 -12.22
N LEU A 327 -4.67 30.53 -12.57
CA LEU A 327 -4.06 29.39 -13.28
C LEU A 327 -4.03 28.10 -12.44
N ALA A 328 -3.89 28.23 -11.11
CA ALA A 328 -3.86 27.08 -10.21
C ALA A 328 -5.17 26.29 -10.24
N ASN A 329 -6.32 26.98 -10.18
CA ASN A 329 -7.64 26.34 -10.25
C ASN A 329 -7.99 25.86 -11.67
N GLY A 330 -7.58 26.59 -12.72
CA GLY A 330 -7.89 26.21 -14.11
C GLY A 330 -7.35 24.84 -14.52
N GLY A 331 -6.10 24.51 -14.14
CA GLY A 331 -5.52 23.23 -14.56
C GLY A 331 -6.08 21.97 -13.88
N TYR A 332 -6.68 22.09 -12.69
CA TYR A 332 -7.37 20.94 -12.07
C TYR A 332 -8.70 20.64 -12.78
N THR A 333 -9.44 21.69 -13.14
CA THR A 333 -10.67 21.58 -13.92
C THR A 333 -10.38 21.07 -15.33
N GLY A 334 -9.31 21.55 -15.98
CA GLY A 334 -8.85 21.04 -17.29
C GLY A 334 -8.53 19.55 -17.26
N ALA A 335 -7.79 19.08 -16.26
CA ALA A 335 -7.49 17.65 -16.07
C ALA A 335 -8.76 16.80 -15.93
N LEU A 336 -9.74 17.29 -15.15
CA LEU A 336 -11.01 16.61 -14.93
C LEU A 336 -11.82 16.52 -16.24
N THR A 337 -11.88 17.60 -17.01
CA THR A 337 -12.58 17.63 -18.31
C THR A 337 -11.93 16.69 -19.32
N VAL A 338 -10.60 16.66 -19.42
CA VAL A 338 -9.87 15.73 -20.31
C VAL A 338 -10.13 14.27 -19.91
N ALA A 339 -10.12 13.96 -18.61
CA ALA A 339 -10.43 12.62 -18.13
C ALA A 339 -11.88 12.20 -18.44
N LEU A 340 -12.84 13.12 -18.28
CA LEU A 340 -14.25 12.87 -18.61
C LEU A 340 -14.46 12.67 -20.11
N LEU A 341 -13.83 13.47 -20.96
CA LEU A 341 -13.86 13.31 -22.41
C LEU A 341 -13.27 11.96 -22.83
N CYS A 342 -12.10 11.59 -22.29
CA CYS A 342 -11.48 10.29 -22.57
C CYS A 342 -12.36 9.11 -22.12
N ALA A 343 -13.06 9.24 -20.98
CA ALA A 343 -14.01 8.23 -20.53
C ALA A 343 -15.23 8.14 -21.46
N GLN A 344 -15.76 9.27 -21.93
CA GLN A 344 -16.89 9.34 -22.86
C GLN A 344 -16.56 8.78 -24.25
N ILE A 345 -15.33 8.96 -24.74
CA ILE A 345 -14.85 8.44 -26.02
C ILE A 345 -14.72 6.89 -26.00
N GLY A 346 -14.87 6.25 -24.83
CA GLY A 346 -14.76 4.80 -24.71
C GLY A 346 -13.32 4.29 -24.74
N LEU A 347 -12.34 5.16 -24.44
CA LEU A 347 -10.91 4.84 -24.42
C LEU A 347 -10.56 3.65 -23.50
N LEU A 348 -11.41 3.38 -22.52
CA LEU A 348 -11.29 2.25 -21.57
C LEU A 348 -11.49 0.88 -22.22
N GLY A 349 -12.16 0.80 -23.38
CA GLY A 349 -12.47 -0.45 -24.08
C GLY A 349 -11.60 -0.76 -25.30
N MET A 350 -10.65 0.12 -25.64
CA MET A 350 -9.83 -0.01 -26.85
C MET A 350 -8.60 -0.90 -26.64
N GLN A 351 -8.11 -1.53 -27.72
CA GLN A 351 -6.84 -2.27 -27.71
C GLN A 351 -5.65 -1.34 -27.39
N THR A 352 -4.64 -1.88 -26.72
CA THR A 352 -3.51 -1.14 -26.12
C THR A 352 -2.76 -0.25 -27.12
N GLU A 353 -2.60 -0.72 -28.36
CA GLU A 353 -1.91 0.00 -29.46
C GLU A 353 -2.70 1.24 -29.91
N GLN A 354 -4.00 1.08 -30.19
CA GLN A 354 -4.89 2.18 -30.62
C GLN A 354 -5.10 3.19 -29.49
N LYS A 355 -5.15 2.69 -28.25
CA LYS A 355 -5.25 3.50 -27.05
C LYS A 355 -4.01 4.38 -26.87
N ALA A 356 -2.80 3.85 -27.05
CA ALA A 356 -1.57 4.63 -26.95
C ALA A 356 -1.54 5.79 -27.96
N PHE A 357 -1.95 5.53 -29.20
CA PHE A 357 -2.02 6.54 -30.25
C PHE A 357 -3.05 7.63 -29.97
N LEU A 358 -4.29 7.25 -29.60
CA LEU A 358 -5.36 8.20 -29.31
C LEU A 358 -5.06 9.05 -28.07
N LEU A 359 -4.42 8.45 -27.06
CA LEU A 359 -4.05 9.12 -25.82
C LEU A 359 -2.88 10.10 -26.05
N GLY A 360 -1.95 9.77 -26.95
CA GLY A 360 -0.94 10.72 -27.46
C GLY A 360 -1.57 11.90 -28.20
N LEU A 361 -2.57 11.66 -29.05
CA LEU A 361 -3.30 12.72 -29.77
C LEU A 361 -4.07 13.64 -28.82
N VAL A 362 -4.73 13.08 -27.79
CA VAL A 362 -5.48 13.86 -26.80
C VAL A 362 -4.55 14.73 -25.94
N PHE A 363 -3.37 14.23 -25.56
CA PHE A 363 -2.39 15.08 -24.87
C PHE A 363 -1.88 16.20 -25.74
N PHE A 364 -1.61 15.92 -27.02
CA PHE A 364 -1.22 16.93 -27.99
C PHE A 364 -2.30 18.02 -28.05
N ILE A 365 -3.57 17.67 -28.32
CA ILE A 365 -4.69 18.63 -28.40
C ILE A 365 -4.90 19.37 -27.07
N GLY A 366 -4.77 18.71 -25.93
CA GLY A 366 -4.90 19.32 -24.61
C GLY A 366 -3.84 20.39 -24.35
N GLU A 367 -2.61 20.17 -24.82
CA GLU A 367 -1.52 21.14 -24.74
C GLU A 367 -1.80 22.39 -25.60
N TYR A 368 -2.32 22.21 -26.82
CA TYR A 368 -2.76 23.31 -27.69
C TYR A 368 -3.93 24.09 -27.10
N LEU A 369 -4.90 23.43 -26.47
CA LEU A 369 -6.05 24.10 -25.86
C LEU A 369 -5.65 24.98 -24.67
N VAL A 370 -4.73 24.50 -23.83
CA VAL A 370 -4.19 25.27 -22.70
C VAL A 370 -3.38 26.47 -23.21
N HIS A 371 -2.61 26.29 -24.27
CA HIS A 371 -1.87 27.36 -24.93
C HIS A 371 -2.79 28.39 -25.62
N TYR A 372 -3.92 27.95 -26.18
CA TYR A 372 -4.91 28.82 -26.82
C TYR A 372 -5.71 29.65 -25.79
N ILE A 373 -6.07 29.06 -24.64
CA ILE A 373 -6.69 29.77 -23.53
C ILE A 373 -5.73 30.81 -22.93
N TYR A 374 -4.43 30.53 -22.90
CA TYR A 374 -3.40 31.50 -22.50
C TYR A 374 -3.35 32.72 -23.42
N TYR A 375 -3.47 32.52 -24.74
CA TYR A 375 -3.52 33.59 -25.73
C TYR A 375 -4.83 34.39 -25.75
N LEU A 376 -5.95 33.79 -25.33
CA LEU A 376 -7.25 34.45 -25.30
C LEU A 376 -7.47 35.33 -24.05
N TYR A 377 -6.62 35.17 -23.03
CA TYR A 377 -6.65 35.93 -21.78
C TYR A 377 -5.53 36.99 -21.67
N LEU A 378 -4.73 37.15 -22.73
CA LEU A 378 -3.84 38.28 -22.97
C LEU A 378 -4.53 39.26 -23.93
#